data_AF-A0A0Q9SLD5-F1
#
_entry.id   AF-A0A0Q9SLD5-F1
#
_cell.length_a   1.000
_cell.length_b   1.000
_cell.length_c   1.000
_cell.angle_alpha   90.00
_cell.angle_beta   90.00
_cell.angle_gamma   90.00
#
_symmetry.space_group_name_H-M   'P 1'
#
loop_
_entity.id
_entity.type
_entity.pdbx_description
1 polymer ?
#
loop_
_entity_poly.entity_id
_entity_poly.type
_entity_poly.pdbx_seq_one_letter_code
_entity_poly.pdbx_strand_id
1 'polypeptide(L)'
;MSTSYQFDLLRTYRYLRLAMVLLVLLLFVSVMMYINSASGQMLQSISASYYTPVRAVFVSSLCAIGTCLIVYQGNTDVEDVLLNGSGFFAFIVGFVPTRPEEKCVSSAIPQDVRDAISNNVTALMAVAVVAFVIVVGIQVFATPDSEKALSKGAGAALAFSVVAFLGLAGFYAFNRGAFMCHGHNTAAILLFVAIVAVVFVSARGLARKQAKEDGRPVRAHFWNRYFWGFVLMVVSIAVIAITGPWLGWLDHWVFWLEAALIAQFGTFWLTQTLELWREPRREDAPVAGA
;
A
#
# COMPACT_ATOMS: atom_id res chain seq x y z
N MET A 1 -24.49 14.59 15.75
CA MET A 1 -24.14 13.18 15.44
C MET A 1 -24.33 12.38 16.72
N SER A 2 -25.07 11.26 16.70
CA SER A 2 -25.32 10.49 17.94
C SER A 2 -24.03 9.82 18.44
N THR A 3 -23.91 9.63 19.75
CA THR A 3 -22.75 8.96 20.37
C THR A 3 -22.51 7.57 19.79
N SER A 4 -23.59 6.82 19.49
CA SER A 4 -23.50 5.50 18.84
C SER A 4 -22.76 5.54 17.49
N TYR A 5 -23.07 6.51 16.64
CA TYR A 5 -22.42 6.62 15.32
C TYR A 5 -20.91 6.86 15.44
N GLN A 6 -20.49 7.69 16.40
CA GLN A 6 -19.07 7.96 16.66
C GLN A 6 -18.31 6.70 17.10
N PHE A 7 -18.94 5.88 17.95
CA PHE A 7 -18.37 4.60 18.36
C PHE A 7 -18.27 3.61 17.19
N ASP A 8 -19.29 3.56 16.33
CA ASP A 8 -19.28 2.69 15.14
C ASP A 8 -18.20 3.08 14.14
N LEU A 9 -18.04 4.38 13.87
CA LEU A 9 -16.99 4.91 13.02
C LEU A 9 -15.59 4.56 13.57
N LEU A 10 -15.37 4.83 14.86
CA LEU A 10 -14.10 4.55 15.53
C LEU A 10 -13.75 3.07 15.48
N ARG A 11 -14.73 2.20 15.69
CA ARG A 11 -14.56 0.74 15.61
C ARG A 11 -14.13 0.31 14.21
N THR A 12 -14.77 0.82 13.17
CA THR A 12 -14.39 0.52 11.77
C THR A 12 -12.95 0.91 11.49
N TYR A 13 -12.52 2.11 11.87
CA TYR A 13 -11.15 2.57 11.67
C TYR A 13 -10.13 1.72 12.42
N ARG A 14 -10.40 1.37 13.69
CA ARG A 14 -9.55 0.46 14.47
C ARG A 14 -9.41 -0.90 13.78
N TYR A 15 -10.52 -1.46 13.31
CA TYR A 15 -10.52 -2.78 12.66
C TYR A 15 -9.79 -2.76 11.32
N LEU A 16 -9.91 -1.70 10.52
CA LEU A 16 -9.12 -1.54 9.30
C LEU A 16 -7.62 -1.52 9.59
N ARG A 17 -7.18 -0.73 10.58
CA ARG A 17 -5.75 -0.67 10.94
C ARG A 17 -5.23 -1.99 11.51
N LEU A 18 -5.99 -2.63 12.40
CA LEU A 18 -5.66 -3.95 12.94
C LEU A 18 -5.62 -5.03 11.85
N ALA A 19 -6.56 -5.02 10.90
CA ALA A 19 -6.59 -5.96 9.79
C ALA A 19 -5.29 -5.88 8.97
N MET A 20 -4.81 -4.67 8.65
CA MET A 20 -3.55 -4.50 7.93
C MET A 20 -2.36 -5.10 8.70
N VAL A 21 -2.28 -4.90 10.01
CA VAL A 21 -1.22 -5.51 10.86
C VAL A 21 -1.33 -7.04 10.88
N LEU A 22 -2.54 -7.59 11.04
CA LEU A 22 -2.76 -9.04 11.11
C LEU A 22 -2.52 -9.72 9.75
N LEU A 23 -2.84 -9.08 8.63
CA LEU A 23 -2.57 -9.60 7.28
C LEU A 23 -1.07 -9.63 6.97
N VAL A 24 -0.32 -8.63 7.43
CA VAL A 24 1.15 -8.64 7.36
C VAL A 24 1.71 -9.79 8.19
N LEU A 25 1.21 -9.99 9.42
CA LEU A 25 1.62 -11.10 10.28
C LEU A 25 1.30 -12.47 9.63
N LEU A 26 0.10 -12.62 9.05
CA LEU A 26 -0.30 -13.83 8.33
C LEU A 26 0.68 -14.15 7.20
N LEU A 27 1.07 -13.15 6.41
CA LEU A 27 2.04 -13.31 5.33
C LEU A 27 3.40 -13.79 5.87
N PHE A 28 3.93 -13.14 6.91
CA PHE A 28 5.20 -13.53 7.52
C PHE A 28 5.15 -14.95 8.08
N VAL A 29 4.10 -15.31 8.82
CA VAL A 29 3.93 -16.65 9.39
C VAL A 29 3.92 -17.69 8.27
N SER A 30 3.16 -17.46 7.19
CA SER A 30 3.07 -18.40 6.07
C SER A 30 4.42 -18.58 5.35
N VAL A 31 5.15 -17.49 5.09
CA VAL A 31 6.48 -17.54 4.48
C VAL A 31 7.48 -18.26 5.40
N MET A 32 7.47 -17.97 6.70
CA MET A 32 8.37 -18.63 7.66
C MET A 32 8.07 -20.13 7.80
N MET A 33 6.80 -20.53 7.83
CA MET A 33 6.41 -21.95 7.82
C MET A 33 6.95 -22.66 6.57
N TYR A 34 6.86 -22.02 5.41
CA TYR A 34 7.40 -22.59 4.17
C TYR A 34 8.92 -22.75 4.22
N ILE A 35 9.67 -21.71 4.62
CA ILE A 35 11.13 -21.76 4.73
C ILE A 35 11.57 -22.89 5.68
N ASN A 36 10.90 -23.04 6.82
CA ASN A 36 11.18 -24.13 7.77
C ASN A 36 10.89 -25.51 7.17
N SER A 37 9.79 -25.67 6.41
CA SER A 37 9.46 -26.94 5.76
C SER A 37 10.39 -27.30 4.60
N ALA A 38 11.00 -26.31 3.95
CA ALA A 38 11.93 -26.46 2.84
C ALA A 38 13.40 -26.58 3.31
N SER A 39 13.63 -27.07 4.54
CA SER A 39 14.97 -27.23 5.13
C SER A 39 15.80 -25.93 5.16
N GLY A 40 15.14 -24.76 5.29
CA GLY A 40 15.79 -23.46 5.33
C GLY A 40 16.13 -22.86 3.96
N GLN A 41 15.64 -23.43 2.85
CA GLN A 41 15.81 -22.81 1.52
C GLN A 41 15.08 -21.46 1.45
N MET A 42 15.86 -20.41 1.26
CA MET A 42 15.38 -19.03 1.20
C MET A 42 14.77 -18.69 -0.17
N LEU A 43 13.74 -17.85 -0.16
CA LEU A 43 13.15 -17.30 -1.38
C LEU A 43 14.02 -16.16 -1.93
N GLN A 44 14.03 -15.99 -3.25
CA GLN A 44 14.69 -14.84 -3.89
C GLN A 44 14.01 -13.51 -3.54
N SER A 45 12.70 -13.52 -3.39
CA SER A 45 11.87 -12.39 -2.95
C SER A 45 10.63 -12.92 -2.20
N ILE A 46 9.99 -12.10 -1.37
CA ILE A 46 8.67 -12.44 -0.81
C ILE A 46 7.68 -12.67 -1.96
N SER A 47 7.77 -11.90 -3.04
CA SER A 47 6.94 -12.07 -4.22
C SER A 47 7.13 -13.42 -4.94
N ALA A 48 8.29 -14.08 -4.77
CA ALA A 48 8.54 -15.42 -5.30
C ALA A 48 7.67 -16.51 -4.63
N SER A 49 7.07 -16.21 -3.48
CA SER A 49 6.07 -17.08 -2.82
C SER A 49 4.87 -17.40 -3.71
N TYR A 50 4.64 -16.64 -4.79
CA TYR A 50 3.65 -16.96 -5.81
C TYR A 50 3.86 -18.35 -6.43
N TYR A 51 5.09 -18.84 -6.55
CA TYR A 51 5.38 -20.14 -7.16
C TYR A 51 5.47 -21.28 -6.14
N THR A 52 5.08 -21.04 -4.89
CA THR A 52 5.13 -22.02 -3.80
C THR A 52 3.73 -22.25 -3.24
N PRO A 53 3.54 -23.19 -2.29
CA PRO A 53 2.26 -23.36 -1.60
C PRO A 53 1.73 -22.09 -0.90
N VAL A 54 2.61 -21.10 -0.63
CA VAL A 54 2.27 -19.83 0.01
C VAL A 54 1.46 -18.90 -0.91
N ARG A 55 1.39 -19.17 -2.23
CA ARG A 55 0.69 -18.37 -3.25
C ARG A 55 -0.68 -17.86 -2.79
N ALA A 56 -1.51 -18.72 -2.23
CA ALA A 56 -2.87 -18.37 -1.84
C ALA A 56 -2.87 -17.29 -0.73
N VAL A 57 -2.01 -17.43 0.28
CA VAL A 57 -1.86 -16.46 1.35
C VAL A 57 -1.28 -15.16 0.82
N PHE A 58 -0.24 -15.23 -0.02
CA PHE A 58 0.37 -14.05 -0.64
C PHE A 58 -0.64 -13.20 -1.41
N VAL A 59 -1.36 -13.79 -2.37
CA VAL A 59 -2.33 -13.07 -3.20
C VAL A 59 -3.49 -12.54 -2.36
N SER A 60 -4.00 -13.35 -1.41
CA SER A 60 -5.12 -12.95 -0.55
C SER A 60 -4.75 -11.80 0.37
N SER A 61 -3.56 -11.84 0.99
CA SER A 61 -3.08 -10.76 1.85
C SER A 61 -2.89 -9.46 1.07
N LEU A 62 -2.36 -9.51 -0.15
CA LEU A 62 -2.23 -8.30 -0.98
C LEU A 62 -3.58 -7.71 -1.39
N CYS A 63 -4.54 -8.54 -1.80
CA CYS A 63 -5.88 -8.06 -2.15
C CYS A 63 -6.61 -7.48 -0.94
N ALA A 64 -6.50 -8.14 0.22
CA ALA A 64 -7.13 -7.69 1.46
C ALA A 64 -6.49 -6.39 1.98
N ILE A 65 -5.16 -6.32 2.05
CA ILE A 65 -4.44 -5.08 2.41
C ILE A 65 -4.78 -3.99 1.40
N GLY A 66 -4.77 -4.29 0.10
CA GLY A 66 -5.09 -3.31 -0.93
C GLY A 66 -6.50 -2.73 -0.80
N THR A 67 -7.47 -3.59 -0.48
CA THR A 67 -8.84 -3.16 -0.17
C THR A 67 -8.88 -2.29 1.08
N CYS A 68 -8.19 -2.69 2.17
CA CYS A 68 -8.12 -1.90 3.39
C CYS A 68 -7.49 -0.51 3.13
N LEU A 69 -6.44 -0.42 2.31
CA LEU A 69 -5.78 0.83 1.95
C LEU A 69 -6.71 1.75 1.14
N ILE A 70 -7.51 1.20 0.22
CA ILE A 70 -8.47 1.99 -0.57
C ILE A 70 -9.64 2.50 0.29
N VAL A 71 -10.13 1.67 1.20
CA VAL A 71 -11.29 2.02 2.05
C VAL A 71 -10.89 2.93 3.21
N TYR A 72 -9.64 2.84 3.69
CA TYR A 72 -9.16 3.66 4.78
C TYR A 72 -9.01 5.12 4.35
N GLN A 73 -9.77 6.00 4.99
CA GLN A 73 -9.58 7.45 4.85
C GLN A 73 -8.47 7.88 5.81
N GLY A 74 -7.38 8.39 5.24
CA GLY A 74 -6.27 9.03 5.91
C GLY A 74 -6.64 10.36 6.56
N ASN A 75 -5.60 11.05 7.04
CA ASN A 75 -5.72 12.31 7.75
C ASN A 75 -5.71 13.51 6.80
N THR A 76 -5.34 13.31 5.54
CA THR A 76 -5.24 14.37 4.51
C THR A 76 -5.54 13.81 3.12
N ASP A 77 -6.02 14.66 2.22
CA ASP A 77 -6.31 14.29 0.82
C ASP A 77 -5.12 13.62 0.09
N VAL A 78 -3.89 14.04 0.43
CA VAL A 78 -2.66 13.45 -0.15
C VAL A 78 -2.42 12.05 0.38
N GLU A 79 -2.68 11.82 1.67
CA GLU A 79 -2.58 10.50 2.28
C GLU A 79 -3.59 9.54 1.64
N ASP A 80 -4.83 9.99 1.42
CA ASP A 80 -5.88 9.20 0.74
C ASP A 80 -5.46 8.74 -0.64
N VAL A 81 -4.90 9.64 -1.46
CA VAL A 81 -4.48 9.29 -2.82
C VAL A 81 -3.29 8.35 -2.84
N LEU A 82 -2.32 8.53 -1.96
CA LEU A 82 -1.20 7.62 -1.84
C LEU A 82 -1.65 6.24 -1.36
N LEU A 83 -2.59 6.17 -0.41
CA LEU A 83 -3.17 4.91 0.08
C LEU A 83 -4.02 4.21 -0.99
N ASN A 84 -4.89 4.94 -1.69
CA ASN A 84 -5.67 4.42 -2.82
C ASN A 84 -4.77 3.86 -3.93
N GLY A 85 -3.74 4.61 -4.31
CA GLY A 85 -2.75 4.17 -5.30
C GLY A 85 -2.01 2.93 -4.84
N SER A 86 -1.52 2.92 -3.59
CA SER A 86 -0.88 1.75 -2.97
C SER A 86 -1.80 0.54 -3.01
N GLY A 87 -3.07 0.69 -2.63
CA GLY A 87 -4.01 -0.42 -2.64
C GLY A 87 -4.26 -0.98 -4.03
N PHE A 88 -4.38 -0.13 -5.04
CA PHE A 88 -4.50 -0.57 -6.44
C PHE A 88 -3.24 -1.29 -6.94
N PHE A 89 -2.04 -0.78 -6.62
CA PHE A 89 -0.80 -1.45 -6.98
C PHE A 89 -0.64 -2.81 -6.29
N ALA A 90 -1.13 -2.97 -5.05
CA ALA A 90 -1.12 -4.26 -4.35
C ALA A 90 -1.89 -5.35 -5.11
N PHE A 91 -3.04 -5.01 -5.73
CA PHE A 91 -3.75 -5.96 -6.60
C PHE A 91 -2.93 -6.38 -7.81
N ILE A 92 -2.24 -5.44 -8.46
CA ILE A 92 -1.39 -5.73 -9.62
C ILE A 92 -0.22 -6.62 -9.22
N VAL A 93 0.43 -6.36 -8.07
CA VAL A 93 1.49 -7.21 -7.51
C VAL A 93 0.98 -8.64 -7.26
N GLY A 94 -0.26 -8.79 -6.79
CA GLY A 94 -0.88 -10.10 -6.55
C GLY A 94 -1.29 -10.85 -7.82
N PHE A 95 -1.72 -10.14 -8.87
CA PHE A 95 -2.22 -10.75 -10.12
C PHE A 95 -1.16 -10.92 -11.20
N VAL A 96 -0.05 -10.20 -11.11
CA VAL A 96 1.09 -10.31 -12.03
C VAL A 96 2.25 -10.94 -11.26
N PRO A 97 2.61 -12.21 -11.54
CA PRO A 97 3.68 -12.89 -10.83
C PRO A 97 5.05 -12.23 -11.07
N THR A 98 5.90 -12.20 -10.05
CA THR A 98 7.30 -11.80 -10.21
C THR A 98 8.05 -12.76 -11.13
N ARG A 99 9.11 -12.31 -11.80
CA ARG A 99 9.90 -13.12 -12.72
C ARG A 99 11.35 -13.17 -12.26
N PRO A 100 11.92 -14.36 -12.02
CA PRO A 100 13.31 -14.50 -11.59
C PRO A 100 14.33 -14.32 -12.73
N GLU A 101 13.87 -14.35 -13.99
CA GLU A 101 14.73 -14.28 -15.17
C GLU A 101 15.09 -12.83 -15.54
N GLU A 102 16.38 -12.56 -15.74
CA GLU A 102 16.88 -11.22 -16.14
C GLU A 102 16.36 -10.78 -17.52
N LYS A 103 16.09 -11.73 -18.43
CA LYS A 103 15.58 -11.47 -19.78
C LYS A 103 14.22 -12.12 -19.94
N CYS A 104 13.17 -11.38 -19.60
CA CYS A 104 11.81 -11.86 -19.81
C CYS A 104 11.43 -11.78 -21.29
N VAL A 105 11.02 -12.92 -21.85
CA VAL A 105 10.38 -13.03 -23.16
C VAL A 105 8.94 -13.47 -22.95
N SER A 106 7.97 -12.60 -23.27
CA SER A 106 6.55 -12.86 -22.98
C SER A 106 6.00 -14.16 -23.59
N SER A 107 6.51 -14.59 -24.74
CA SER A 107 6.14 -15.86 -25.38
C SER A 107 6.67 -17.10 -24.65
N ALA A 108 7.72 -16.98 -23.84
CA ALA A 108 8.27 -18.07 -23.04
C ALA A 108 7.51 -18.29 -21.72
N ILE A 109 6.64 -17.36 -21.32
CA ILE A 109 5.80 -17.50 -20.13
C ILE A 109 4.84 -18.69 -20.31
N PRO A 110 4.67 -19.57 -19.32
CA PRO A 110 3.67 -20.63 -19.39
C PRO A 110 2.28 -20.10 -19.73
N GLN A 111 1.56 -20.79 -20.62
CA GLN A 111 0.28 -20.33 -21.17
C GLN A 111 -0.77 -20.08 -20.07
N ASP A 112 -0.84 -20.98 -19.09
CA ASP A 112 -1.72 -20.86 -17.92
C ASP A 112 -1.47 -19.58 -17.13
N VAL A 113 -0.20 -19.17 -16.99
CA VAL A 113 0.16 -17.94 -16.29
C VAL A 113 -0.20 -16.70 -17.13
N ARG A 114 0.00 -16.74 -18.44
CA ARG A 114 -0.43 -15.64 -19.33
C ARG A 114 -1.94 -15.45 -19.29
N ASP A 115 -2.68 -16.54 -19.32
CA ASP A 115 -4.15 -16.53 -19.30
C ASP A 115 -4.65 -16.02 -17.94
N ALA A 116 -4.02 -16.43 -16.83
CA ALA A 116 -4.31 -15.89 -15.51
C ALA A 116 -4.05 -14.39 -15.41
N ILE A 117 -2.90 -13.89 -15.89
CA ILE A 117 -2.60 -12.45 -15.92
C ILE A 117 -3.64 -11.72 -16.76
N SER A 118 -3.94 -12.23 -17.96
CA SER A 118 -4.88 -11.60 -18.88
C SER A 118 -6.27 -11.50 -18.26
N ASN A 119 -6.79 -12.60 -17.72
CA ASN A 119 -8.09 -12.65 -17.07
C ASN A 119 -8.17 -11.73 -15.84
N ASN A 120 -7.22 -11.88 -14.90
CA ASN A 120 -7.29 -11.21 -13.61
C ASN A 120 -7.05 -9.69 -13.74
N VAL A 121 -6.09 -9.28 -14.55
CA VAL A 121 -5.81 -7.84 -14.79
C VAL A 121 -6.93 -7.21 -15.59
N THR A 122 -7.49 -7.89 -16.60
CA THR A 122 -8.66 -7.36 -17.33
C THR A 122 -9.85 -7.19 -16.40
N ALA A 123 -10.14 -8.17 -15.55
CA ALA A 123 -11.21 -8.08 -14.56
C ALA A 123 -10.99 -6.91 -13.58
N LEU A 124 -9.77 -6.76 -13.05
CA LEU A 124 -9.40 -5.65 -12.17
C LEU A 124 -9.61 -4.29 -12.85
N MET A 125 -9.12 -4.13 -14.09
CA MET A 125 -9.25 -2.88 -14.84
C MET A 125 -10.71 -2.55 -15.15
N ALA A 126 -11.51 -3.55 -15.54
CA ALA A 126 -12.93 -3.36 -15.82
C ALA A 126 -13.68 -2.90 -14.56
N VAL A 127 -13.45 -3.56 -13.42
CA VAL A 127 -14.07 -3.17 -12.14
C VAL A 127 -13.57 -1.80 -11.67
N ALA A 128 -12.29 -1.47 -11.88
CA ALA A 128 -11.74 -0.16 -11.53
C ALA A 128 -12.39 0.97 -12.34
N VAL A 129 -12.67 0.77 -13.63
CA VAL A 129 -13.44 1.74 -14.45
C VAL A 129 -14.84 1.91 -13.88
N VAL A 130 -15.54 0.80 -13.58
CA VAL A 130 -16.89 0.86 -13.00
C VAL A 130 -16.88 1.58 -11.66
N ALA A 131 -15.93 1.27 -10.78
CA ALA A 131 -15.77 1.92 -9.49
C ALA A 131 -15.50 3.42 -9.65
N PHE A 132 -14.64 3.82 -10.59
CA PHE A 132 -14.38 5.22 -10.88
C PHE A 132 -15.64 5.95 -11.35
N VAL A 133 -16.41 5.37 -12.27
CA VAL A 133 -17.68 5.93 -12.74
C VAL A 133 -18.69 6.07 -11.59
N ILE A 134 -18.78 5.07 -10.71
CA ILE A 134 -19.65 5.13 -9.53
C ILE A 134 -19.23 6.25 -8.58
N VAL A 135 -17.93 6.35 -8.26
CA VAL A 135 -17.40 7.39 -7.36
C VAL A 135 -17.66 8.79 -7.94
N VAL A 136 -17.36 9.01 -9.21
CA VAL A 136 -17.67 10.27 -9.89
C VAL A 136 -19.17 10.55 -9.92
N GLY A 137 -19.99 9.53 -10.20
CA GLY A 137 -21.45 9.64 -10.18
C GLY A 137 -21.97 10.08 -8.81
N ILE A 138 -21.50 9.46 -7.73
CA ILE A 138 -21.83 9.84 -6.35
C ILE A 138 -21.42 11.30 -6.08
N GLN A 139 -20.21 11.70 -6.50
CA GLN A 139 -19.70 13.06 -6.34
C GLN A 139 -20.45 14.12 -7.17
N VAL A 140 -21.09 13.74 -8.28
CA VAL A 140 -21.84 14.67 -9.13
C VAL A 140 -23.30 14.76 -8.68
N PHE A 141 -23.92 13.63 -8.35
CA PHE A 141 -25.37 13.52 -8.18
C PHE A 141 -25.83 13.41 -6.71
N ALA A 142 -25.01 12.88 -5.80
CA ALA A 142 -25.44 12.55 -4.43
C ALA A 142 -24.80 13.43 -3.34
N THR A 143 -23.66 14.05 -3.61
CA THR A 143 -23.03 15.00 -2.67
C THR A 143 -23.71 16.38 -2.75
N PRO A 144 -24.00 17.04 -1.61
CA PRO A 144 -24.51 18.42 -1.60
C PRO A 144 -23.51 19.41 -2.21
N ASP A 145 -23.99 20.45 -2.90
CA ASP A 145 -23.12 21.46 -3.55
C ASP A 145 -22.15 22.16 -2.57
N SER A 146 -22.54 22.27 -1.30
CA SER A 146 -21.70 22.79 -0.21
C SER A 146 -20.48 21.92 0.09
N GLU A 147 -20.52 20.62 -0.25
CA GLU A 147 -19.46 19.64 -0.03
C GLU A 147 -18.76 19.23 -1.34
N LYS A 148 -19.31 19.60 -2.52
CA LYS A 148 -18.69 19.36 -3.83
C LYS A 148 -17.42 20.17 -4.07
N ALA A 149 -17.19 21.23 -3.30
CA ALA A 149 -16.01 22.07 -3.42
C ALA A 149 -14.75 21.28 -3.02
N LEU A 150 -14.18 20.58 -3.99
CA LEU A 150 -12.96 19.83 -3.83
C LEU A 150 -11.83 20.81 -3.49
N SER A 151 -11.12 20.57 -2.39
CA SER A 151 -9.94 21.36 -2.05
C SER A 151 -8.98 21.35 -3.25
N LYS A 152 -8.21 22.43 -3.48
CA LYS A 152 -7.20 22.45 -4.57
C LYS A 152 -6.25 21.24 -4.48
N GLY A 153 -5.99 20.76 -3.25
CA GLY A 153 -5.21 19.55 -2.98
C GLY A 153 -5.92 18.28 -3.41
N ALA A 154 -7.18 18.10 -3.01
CA ALA A 154 -7.98 16.94 -3.38
C ALA A 154 -8.21 16.83 -4.90
N GLY A 155 -8.39 17.95 -5.61
CA GLY A 155 -8.51 17.97 -7.06
C GLY A 155 -7.24 17.52 -7.78
N ALA A 156 -6.09 18.04 -7.36
CA ALA A 156 -4.80 17.61 -7.89
C ALA A 156 -4.53 16.12 -7.60
N ALA A 157 -4.90 15.67 -6.40
CA ALA A 157 -4.72 14.28 -5.98
C ALA A 157 -5.62 13.33 -6.79
N LEU A 158 -6.90 13.68 -6.99
CA LEU A 158 -7.82 12.91 -7.85
C LEU A 158 -7.31 12.85 -9.30
N ALA A 159 -6.90 13.99 -9.86
CA ALA A 159 -6.35 14.04 -11.22
C ALA A 159 -5.11 13.15 -11.36
N PHE A 160 -4.22 13.16 -10.36
CA PHE A 160 -3.06 12.26 -10.32
C PHE A 160 -3.48 10.79 -10.32
N SER A 161 -4.44 10.38 -9.49
CA SER A 161 -4.96 9.01 -9.47
C SER A 161 -5.54 8.58 -10.82
N VAL A 162 -6.28 9.47 -11.49
CA VAL A 162 -6.83 9.21 -12.83
C VAL A 162 -5.71 9.03 -13.85
N VAL A 163 -4.72 9.91 -13.86
CA VAL A 163 -3.58 9.82 -14.78
C VAL A 163 -2.78 8.54 -14.52
N ALA A 164 -2.54 8.18 -13.26
CA ALA A 164 -1.84 6.95 -12.90
C ALA A 164 -2.62 5.70 -13.35
N PHE A 165 -3.94 5.68 -13.14
CA PHE A 165 -4.80 4.61 -13.62
C PHE A 165 -4.78 4.48 -15.14
N LEU A 166 -4.99 5.58 -15.86
CA LEU A 166 -4.96 5.60 -17.33
C LEU A 166 -3.58 5.21 -17.88
N GLY A 167 -2.50 5.62 -17.22
CA GLY A 167 -1.14 5.23 -17.57
C GLY A 167 -0.94 3.71 -17.44
N LEU A 168 -1.41 3.11 -16.34
CA LEU A 168 -1.30 1.65 -16.15
C LEU A 168 -2.21 0.87 -17.08
N ALA A 169 -3.45 1.33 -17.29
CA ALA A 169 -4.39 0.73 -18.23
C ALA A 169 -3.87 0.82 -19.67
N GLY A 170 -3.28 1.95 -20.05
CA GLY A 170 -2.61 2.15 -21.33
C GLY A 170 -1.39 1.24 -21.48
N PHE A 171 -0.54 1.13 -20.44
CA PHE A 171 0.60 0.21 -20.45
C PHE A 171 0.14 -1.24 -20.68
N TYR A 172 -0.92 -1.67 -19.99
CA TYR A 172 -1.53 -2.98 -20.18
C TYR A 172 -2.10 -3.15 -21.60
N ALA A 173 -2.91 -2.21 -22.09
CA ALA A 173 -3.62 -2.33 -23.35
C ALA A 173 -2.71 -2.26 -24.58
N PHE A 174 -1.75 -1.33 -24.59
CA PHE A 174 -0.91 -1.06 -25.76
C PHE A 174 0.42 -1.82 -25.75
N ASN A 175 0.88 -2.30 -24.58
CA ASN A 175 2.15 -3.03 -24.46
C ASN A 175 2.04 -4.26 -23.56
N ARG A 176 1.10 -5.16 -23.91
CA ARG A 176 0.81 -6.41 -23.17
C ARG A 176 2.04 -7.26 -22.87
N GLY A 177 2.94 -7.42 -23.85
CA GLY A 177 4.15 -8.22 -23.69
C GLY A 177 5.08 -7.65 -22.61
N ALA A 178 5.37 -6.34 -22.66
CA ALA A 178 6.19 -5.69 -21.64
C ALA A 178 5.47 -5.64 -20.29
N PHE A 179 4.14 -5.48 -20.27
CA PHE A 179 3.36 -5.55 -19.03
C PHE A 179 3.48 -6.92 -18.35
N MET A 180 3.41 -8.03 -19.11
CA MET A 180 3.60 -9.37 -18.55
C MET A 180 5.01 -9.59 -17.96
N CYS A 181 6.00 -8.87 -18.48
CA CYS A 181 7.39 -8.94 -18.03
C CYS A 181 7.73 -8.00 -16.88
N HIS A 182 7.18 -6.79 -16.88
CA HIS A 182 7.60 -5.72 -15.97
C HIS A 182 6.48 -5.19 -15.07
N GLY A 183 5.22 -5.55 -15.33
CA GLY A 183 4.05 -5.05 -14.60
C GLY A 183 4.14 -5.29 -13.10
N HIS A 184 4.64 -6.47 -12.67
CA HIS A 184 4.90 -6.75 -11.27
C HIS A 184 5.92 -5.77 -10.66
N ASN A 185 7.12 -5.66 -11.24
CA ASN A 185 8.19 -4.82 -10.71
C ASN A 185 7.79 -3.34 -10.69
N THR A 186 7.14 -2.87 -11.75
CA THR A 186 6.62 -1.50 -11.82
C THR A 186 5.60 -1.25 -10.71
N ALA A 187 4.63 -2.14 -10.51
CA ALA A 187 3.63 -1.98 -9.45
C ALA A 187 4.24 -2.08 -8.05
N ALA A 188 5.18 -3.01 -7.82
CA ALA A 188 5.85 -3.18 -6.54
C ALA A 188 6.67 -1.93 -6.16
N ILE A 189 7.42 -1.36 -7.11
CA ILE A 189 8.18 -0.11 -6.88
C ILE A 189 7.23 1.03 -6.56
N LEU A 190 6.17 1.22 -7.36
CA LEU A 190 5.19 2.28 -7.13
C LEU A 190 4.47 2.12 -5.79
N LEU A 191 4.13 0.89 -5.40
CA LEU A 191 3.56 0.56 -4.10
C LEU A 191 4.48 1.01 -2.96
N PHE A 192 5.74 0.60 -2.96
CA PHE A 192 6.66 0.96 -1.87
C PHE A 192 6.99 2.46 -1.86
N VAL A 193 7.14 3.10 -3.02
CA VAL A 193 7.32 4.56 -3.11
C VAL A 193 6.11 5.29 -2.51
N ALA A 194 4.90 4.85 -2.83
CA ALA A 194 3.68 5.44 -2.29
C ALA A 194 3.57 5.23 -0.77
N ILE A 195 3.89 4.03 -0.26
CA ILE A 195 3.93 3.76 1.19
C ILE A 195 4.96 4.66 1.90
N VAL A 196 6.18 4.77 1.38
CA VAL A 196 7.22 5.65 1.95
C VAL A 196 6.73 7.10 1.98
N ALA A 197 6.06 7.54 0.92
CA ALA A 197 5.44 8.87 0.86
C ALA A 197 4.30 9.02 1.89
N VAL A 198 3.45 8.01 2.12
CA VAL A 198 2.42 8.01 3.17
C VAL A 198 3.07 8.25 4.53
N VAL A 199 4.10 7.49 4.88
CA VAL A 199 4.78 7.62 6.19
C VAL A 199 5.35 9.03 6.38
N PHE A 200 5.95 9.61 5.33
CA PHE A 200 6.42 11.00 5.36
C PHE A 200 5.28 12.02 5.50
N VAL A 201 4.16 11.83 4.80
CA VAL A 201 2.98 12.70 4.90
C VAL A 201 2.38 12.62 6.31
N SER A 202 2.27 11.43 6.91
CA SER A 202 1.84 11.25 8.30
C SER A 202 2.79 11.95 9.28
N ALA A 203 4.11 11.94 9.02
CA ALA A 203 5.09 12.68 9.81
C ALA A 203 4.87 14.20 9.78
N ARG A 204 4.62 14.76 8.60
CA ARG A 204 4.27 16.18 8.49
C ARG A 204 2.92 16.49 9.14
N GLY A 205 1.95 15.58 9.02
CA GLY A 205 0.64 15.69 9.66
C GLY A 205 0.76 15.76 11.18
N LEU A 206 1.55 14.88 11.78
CA LEU A 206 1.81 14.90 13.23
C LEU A 206 2.53 16.18 13.67
N ALA A 207 3.58 16.59 12.93
CA ALA A 207 4.30 17.83 13.25
C ALA A 207 3.38 19.08 13.21
N ARG A 208 2.41 19.12 12.29
CA ARG A 208 1.40 20.19 12.22
C ARG A 208 0.43 20.16 13.40
N LYS A 209 -0.03 18.97 13.83
CA LYS A 209 -0.90 18.85 15.02
C LYS A 209 -0.19 19.37 16.26
N GLN A 210 1.04 18.90 16.50
CA GLN A 210 1.82 19.30 17.68
C GLN A 210 2.11 20.81 17.70
N ALA A 211 2.43 21.39 16.55
CA ALA A 211 2.62 22.84 16.41
C ALA A 211 1.36 23.66 16.75
N LYS A 212 0.16 23.14 16.41
CA LYS A 212 -1.11 23.78 16.78
C LYS A 212 -1.37 23.68 18.28
N GLU A 213 -1.02 22.57 18.92
CA GLU A 213 -1.27 22.32 20.34
C GLU A 213 -0.36 23.13 21.28
N ASP A 214 0.93 23.28 20.94
CA ASP A 214 1.92 23.94 21.80
C ASP A 214 2.39 25.32 21.30
N GLY A 215 1.90 25.77 20.14
CA GLY A 215 2.21 27.07 19.55
C GLY A 215 3.63 27.19 18.96
N ARG A 216 4.45 26.14 18.98
CA ARG A 216 5.80 26.16 18.39
C ARG A 216 5.76 25.97 16.87
N PRO A 217 6.77 26.44 16.12
CA PRO A 217 6.79 26.26 14.67
C PRO A 217 6.91 24.77 14.29
N VAL A 218 6.26 24.37 13.19
CA VAL A 218 6.23 22.96 12.67
C VAL A 218 7.62 22.33 12.59
N ARG A 219 8.65 23.10 12.25
CA ARG A 219 10.04 22.64 12.17
C ARG A 219 10.59 22.08 13.49
N ALA A 220 10.09 22.55 14.64
CA ALA A 220 10.48 22.06 15.95
C ALA A 220 10.00 20.62 16.20
N HIS A 221 8.93 20.21 15.52
CA HIS A 221 8.28 18.90 15.65
C HIS A 221 8.60 17.95 14.50
N PHE A 222 9.58 18.31 13.66
CA PHE A 222 9.91 17.56 12.46
C PHE A 222 10.40 16.14 12.77
N TRP A 223 11.22 15.99 13.81
CA TRP A 223 11.80 14.71 14.25
C TRP A 223 10.85 13.90 15.15
N ASN A 224 9.66 13.59 14.62
CA ASN A 224 8.68 12.75 15.31
C ASN A 224 8.80 11.27 14.90
N ARG A 225 8.02 10.39 15.56
CA ARG A 225 8.04 8.94 15.36
C ARG A 225 7.84 8.48 13.92
N TYR A 226 6.99 9.16 13.14
CA TYR A 226 6.77 8.83 11.74
C TYR A 226 7.92 9.28 10.86
N PHE A 227 8.58 10.39 11.20
CA PHE A 227 9.78 10.81 10.47
C PHE A 227 10.92 9.81 10.65
N TRP A 228 11.10 9.28 11.87
CA TRP A 228 12.05 8.19 12.12
C TRP A 228 11.67 6.91 11.37
N GLY A 229 10.38 6.57 11.29
CA GLY A 229 9.90 5.49 10.43
C GLY A 229 10.25 5.70 8.95
N PHE A 230 10.03 6.90 8.42
CA PHE A 230 10.41 7.27 7.06
C PHE A 230 11.92 7.14 6.83
N VAL A 231 12.75 7.71 7.72
CA VAL A 231 14.21 7.60 7.64
C VAL A 231 14.63 6.15 7.64
N LEU A 232 14.06 5.32 8.52
CA LEU A 232 14.35 3.90 8.59
C LEU A 232 14.03 3.19 7.26
N MET A 233 12.88 3.47 6.63
CA MET A 233 12.54 2.88 5.33
C MET A 233 13.54 3.28 4.24
N VAL A 234 13.90 4.57 4.16
CA VAL A 234 14.87 5.08 3.18
C VAL A 234 16.25 4.47 3.40
N VAL A 235 16.69 4.39 4.65
CA VAL A 235 17.97 3.79 5.01
C VAL A 235 17.97 2.28 4.70
N SER A 236 16.90 1.56 4.99
CA SER A 236 16.79 0.15 4.61
C SER A 236 16.86 -0.06 3.10
N ILE A 237 16.18 0.77 2.30
CA ILE A 237 16.29 0.75 0.84
C ILE A 237 17.74 0.99 0.42
N ALA A 238 18.34 2.08 0.89
CA ALA A 238 19.69 2.46 0.50
C ALA A 238 20.72 1.38 0.88
N VAL A 239 20.72 0.94 2.14
CA VAL A 239 21.69 -0.04 2.63
C VAL A 239 21.52 -1.38 1.92
N ILE A 240 20.31 -1.93 1.84
CA ILE A 240 20.10 -3.28 1.30
C ILE A 240 20.27 -3.28 -0.22
N ALA A 241 19.75 -2.28 -0.94
CA ALA A 241 19.89 -2.23 -2.39
C ALA A 241 21.34 -1.91 -2.85
N ILE A 242 22.09 -1.11 -2.07
CA ILE A 242 23.49 -0.79 -2.41
C ILE A 242 24.41 -1.95 -2.06
N THR A 243 24.25 -2.57 -0.88
CA THR A 243 25.22 -3.55 -0.39
C THR A 243 24.84 -4.99 -0.74
N GLY A 244 23.56 -5.29 -0.89
CA GLY A 244 23.01 -6.62 -1.19
C GLY A 244 23.66 -7.31 -2.39
N PRO A 245 23.72 -6.67 -3.58
CA PRO A 245 24.31 -7.28 -4.78
C PRO A 245 25.81 -7.62 -4.66
N TRP A 246 26.52 -7.05 -3.69
CA TRP A 246 27.97 -7.17 -3.56
C TRP A 246 28.40 -8.03 -2.37
N LEU A 247 27.49 -8.26 -1.42
CA LEU A 247 27.76 -8.98 -0.19
C LEU A 247 27.11 -10.37 -0.26
N GLY A 248 27.90 -11.43 -0.44
CA GLY A 248 27.40 -12.80 -0.58
C GLY A 248 26.67 -13.38 0.65
N TRP A 249 26.62 -12.68 1.79
CA TRP A 249 25.74 -13.06 2.90
C TRP A 249 24.30 -12.53 2.73
N LEU A 250 24.06 -11.74 1.69
CA LEU A 250 22.77 -11.21 1.25
C LEU A 250 22.40 -11.77 -0.14
N ASP A 251 22.70 -13.04 -0.43
CA ASP A 251 22.34 -13.71 -1.69
C ASP A 251 20.83 -13.63 -2.04
N HIS A 252 19.99 -13.29 -1.05
CA HIS A 252 18.56 -13.02 -1.18
C HIS A 252 18.21 -11.58 -0.78
N TRP A 253 19.01 -10.58 -1.20
CA TRP A 253 18.85 -9.19 -0.75
C TRP A 253 17.48 -8.59 -1.09
N VAL A 254 16.85 -9.00 -2.20
CA VAL A 254 15.50 -8.54 -2.57
C VAL A 254 14.47 -9.05 -1.54
N PHE A 255 14.57 -10.31 -1.13
CA PHE A 255 13.76 -10.85 -0.03
C PHE A 255 13.94 -10.04 1.24
N TRP A 256 15.18 -9.75 1.64
CA TRP A 256 15.44 -8.97 2.85
C TRP A 256 14.93 -7.53 2.76
N LEU A 257 15.04 -6.91 1.58
CA LEU A 257 14.49 -5.57 1.33
C LEU A 257 12.96 -5.57 1.44
N GLU A 258 12.28 -6.48 0.75
CA GLU A 258 10.83 -6.61 0.81
C GLU A 258 10.36 -6.92 2.23
N ALA A 259 11.03 -7.85 2.93
CA ALA A 259 10.73 -8.20 4.32
C ALA A 259 10.88 -6.99 5.26
N ALA A 260 11.98 -6.24 5.14
CA ALA A 260 12.21 -5.04 5.96
C ALA A 260 11.13 -3.98 5.71
N LEU A 261 10.81 -3.68 4.45
CA LEU A 261 9.80 -2.67 4.12
C LEU A 261 8.39 -3.08 4.55
N ILE A 262 8.03 -4.35 4.41
CA ILE A 262 6.72 -4.87 4.85
C ILE A 262 6.63 -4.87 6.38
N ALA A 263 7.71 -5.22 7.09
CA ALA A 263 7.76 -5.15 8.55
C ALA A 263 7.63 -3.70 9.06
N GLN A 264 8.30 -2.75 8.39
CA GLN A 264 8.21 -1.32 8.69
C GLN A 264 6.82 -0.76 8.40
N PHE A 265 6.17 -1.19 7.32
CA PHE A 265 4.77 -0.89 7.04
C PHE A 265 3.83 -1.43 8.13
N GLY A 266 4.03 -2.68 8.57
CA GLY A 266 3.27 -3.25 9.70
C GLY A 266 3.47 -2.46 10.99
N THR A 267 4.71 -2.03 11.25
CA THR A 267 5.07 -1.21 12.42
C THR A 267 4.43 0.19 12.36
N PHE A 268 4.39 0.80 11.17
CA PHE A 268 3.70 2.06 10.94
C PHE A 268 2.20 1.94 11.28
N TRP A 269 1.52 0.91 10.78
CA TRP A 269 0.10 0.69 11.06
C TRP A 269 -0.16 0.35 12.53
N LEU A 270 0.70 -0.42 13.17
CA LEU A 270 0.62 -0.66 14.60
C LEU A 270 0.75 0.65 15.39
N THR A 271 1.72 1.48 15.03
CA THR A 271 1.94 2.80 15.65
C THR A 271 0.71 3.71 15.49
N GLN A 272 0.13 3.78 14.28
CA GLN A 272 -1.10 4.53 14.01
C GLN A 272 -2.29 3.97 14.79
N THR A 273 -2.39 2.64 14.91
CA THR A 273 -3.47 1.99 15.66
C THR A 273 -3.45 2.38 17.13
N LEU A 274 -2.26 2.38 17.75
CA LEU A 274 -2.07 2.73 19.15
C LEU A 274 -2.28 4.24 19.37
N GLU A 275 -1.72 5.08 18.51
CA GLU A 275 -1.90 6.54 18.58
C GLU A 275 -3.37 6.95 18.46
N LEU A 276 -4.03 6.47 17.40
CA LEU A 276 -5.39 6.83 17.04
C LEU A 276 -6.38 5.82 17.64
N TRP A 277 -6.08 5.24 18.80
CA TRP A 277 -7.02 4.30 19.40
C TRP A 277 -8.32 4.99 19.73
N ARG A 278 -8.33 6.24 20.19
CA ARG A 278 -9.56 6.95 20.61
C ARG A 278 -10.12 7.93 19.58
N GLU A 279 -9.48 8.03 18.41
CA GLU A 279 -9.77 9.02 17.39
C GLU A 279 -9.80 8.32 16.01
N PRO A 280 -10.82 8.54 15.16
CA PRO A 280 -10.81 8.01 13.79
C PRO A 280 -9.62 8.58 13.00
N ARG A 281 -9.47 9.91 13.03
CA ARG A 281 -8.38 10.67 12.39
C ARG A 281 -7.72 11.62 13.38
N ARG A 282 -6.50 12.03 13.05
CA ARG A 282 -5.61 12.83 13.90
C ARG A 282 -6.16 14.22 14.24
N GLU A 283 -6.98 14.83 13.39
CA GLU A 283 -7.58 16.15 13.66
C GLU A 283 -8.92 16.07 14.41
N ASP A 284 -9.47 14.87 14.63
CA ASP A 284 -10.72 14.70 15.36
C ASP A 284 -10.44 14.80 16.87
N ALA A 285 -11.26 15.54 17.62
CA ALA A 285 -11.15 15.61 19.07
C ALA A 285 -11.43 14.22 19.69
N PRO A 286 -10.85 13.88 20.87
CA PRO A 286 -11.11 12.61 21.54
C PRO A 286 -12.62 12.35 21.66
N VAL A 287 -13.08 11.15 21.28
CA VAL A 287 -14.49 10.79 21.46
C VAL A 287 -14.79 10.84 22.97
N ALA A 288 -15.61 11.81 23.37
CA ALA A 288 -15.94 12.02 24.78
C ALA A 288 -16.60 10.76 25.37
N GLY A 289 -16.00 10.20 26.43
CA GLY A 289 -16.57 9.09 27.19
C GLY A 289 -15.80 7.76 27.21
N ALA A 290 -14.47 7.78 27.12
CA ALA A 290 -13.61 6.59 27.35
C ALA A 290 -12.60 6.81 28.48
#